data_AF-A0AA43FFV3-F1
#
_entry.id   AF-A0AA43FFV3-F1
#
_cell.length_a   1.000
_cell.length_b   1.000
_cell.length_c   1.000
_cell.angle_alpha   90.00
_cell.angle_beta   90.00
_cell.angle_gamma   90.00
#
_symmetry.space_group_name_H-M   'P 1'
#
loop_
_entity.id
_entity.type
_entity.pdbx_description
1 polymer ?
#
loop_
_entity_poly.entity_id
_entity_poly.type
_entity_poly.pdbx_seq_one_letter_code
_entity_poly.pdbx_strand_id
1 'polypeptide(L)'
;MSHPEDSLGFELIGHSNLGGNGDGMQIARNGDALYVAHFGPSRQGTSILDISDLSSPRLVDQWPAPDGGHTHKAVAADGLLLTNHEAFRGGPPSRVGMAVYDTTDPLAPTEI
;
A
#
# COMPACT_ATOMS: atom_id res chain seq x y z
N MET A 1 12.30 -17.85 12.71
CA MET A 1 13.48 -17.16 13.27
C MET A 1 14.38 -16.88 12.08
N SER A 2 14.74 -15.62 11.83
CA SER A 2 15.68 -15.29 10.74
C SER A 2 17.06 -15.83 11.10
N HIS A 3 17.71 -16.49 10.15
CA HIS A 3 19.08 -16.92 10.31
C HIS A 3 20.03 -15.72 10.10
N PRO A 4 21.20 -15.67 10.76
CA PRO A 4 22.16 -14.58 10.63
C PRO A 4 22.59 -14.31 9.18
N GLU A 5 22.62 -15.35 8.34
CA GLU A 5 22.90 -15.25 6.91
C GLU A 5 21.85 -14.48 6.10
N ASP A 6 20.61 -14.34 6.59
CA ASP A 6 19.49 -13.74 5.84
C ASP A 6 19.63 -12.21 5.65
N SER A 7 20.62 -11.56 6.28
CA SER A 7 20.82 -10.10 6.26
C SER A 7 22.27 -9.66 6.08
N LEU A 8 23.18 -10.56 5.65
CA LEU A 8 24.59 -10.21 5.53
C LEU A 8 24.80 -9.06 4.52
N GLY A 9 25.34 -7.93 4.99
CA GLY A 9 25.54 -6.73 4.18
C GLY A 9 24.34 -5.77 4.12
N PHE A 10 23.26 -6.07 4.85
CA PHE A 10 22.09 -5.21 5.00
C PHE A 10 21.85 -4.86 6.46
N GLU A 11 21.30 -3.67 6.70
CA GLU A 11 20.86 -3.23 8.03
C GLU A 11 19.36 -2.94 7.97
N LEU A 12 18.60 -3.48 8.92
CA LEU A 12 17.20 -3.12 9.09
C LEU A 12 17.12 -1.73 9.71
N ILE A 13 16.67 -0.74 8.93
CA ILE A 13 16.50 0.64 9.41
C ILE A 13 15.19 0.80 10.17
N GLY A 14 14.09 0.26 9.64
CA GLY A 14 12.76 0.40 10.23
C GLY A 14 11.81 -0.67 9.73
N HIS A 15 10.68 -0.83 10.44
CA HIS A 15 9.67 -1.84 10.13
C HIS A 15 8.29 -1.35 10.55
N SER A 16 7.30 -1.59 9.70
CA SER A 16 5.88 -1.49 10.04
C SER A 16 5.20 -2.83 9.77
N ASN A 17 4.34 -3.25 10.69
CA ASN A 17 3.50 -4.43 10.52
C ASN A 17 2.16 -4.12 9.83
N LEU A 18 2.00 -2.89 9.29
CA LEU A 18 0.80 -2.42 8.57
C LEU A 18 -0.51 -2.60 9.37
N GLY A 19 -0.45 -2.33 10.68
CA GLY A 19 -1.60 -2.51 11.57
C GLY A 19 -1.94 -3.99 11.84
N GLY A 20 -1.00 -4.91 11.60
CA GLY A 20 -1.19 -6.36 11.71
C GLY A 20 -1.52 -7.06 10.39
N ASN A 21 -1.51 -6.34 9.25
CA ASN A 21 -1.86 -6.88 7.94
C ASN A 21 -0.58 -7.23 7.14
N GLY A 22 -0.20 -8.50 7.11
CA GLY A 22 1.05 -8.95 6.49
C GLY A 22 1.00 -9.23 4.98
N ASP A 23 -0.04 -8.78 4.28
CA ASP A 23 -0.29 -9.11 2.87
C ASP A 23 -0.01 -7.97 1.89
N GLY A 24 0.94 -7.09 2.23
CA GLY A 24 1.49 -6.12 1.28
C GLY A 24 2.15 -6.81 0.08
N MET A 25 1.98 -6.25 -1.12
CA MET A 25 2.50 -6.80 -2.37
C MET A 25 3.35 -5.77 -3.13
N GLN A 26 2.73 -4.70 -3.64
CA GLN A 26 3.43 -3.65 -4.36
C GLN A 26 3.60 -2.43 -3.46
N ILE A 27 4.73 -1.74 -3.61
CA ILE A 27 4.98 -0.46 -2.95
C ILE A 27 5.20 0.64 -4.00
N ALA A 28 4.72 1.84 -3.69
CA ALA A 28 4.99 3.06 -4.45
C ALA A 28 5.31 4.20 -3.48
N ARG A 29 6.25 5.06 -3.83
CA ARG A 29 6.69 6.18 -2.98
C ARG A 29 6.40 7.51 -3.66
N ASN A 30 5.89 8.48 -2.90
CA ASN A 30 5.83 9.89 -3.29
C ASN A 30 6.27 10.76 -2.11
N GLY A 31 7.46 11.38 -2.20
CA GLY A 31 8.05 12.13 -1.08
C GLY A 31 8.23 11.24 0.16
N ASP A 32 7.63 11.66 1.27
CA ASP A 32 7.62 10.91 2.53
C ASP A 32 6.39 10.02 2.71
N ALA A 33 5.57 9.85 1.67
CA ALA A 33 4.50 8.86 1.65
C ALA A 33 4.98 7.56 0.99
N LEU A 34 4.67 6.43 1.63
CA LEU A 34 4.81 5.09 1.08
C LEU A 34 3.43 4.43 1.00
N TYR A 35 2.99 4.16 -0.22
CA TYR A 35 1.75 3.43 -0.51
C TYR A 35 2.07 1.94 -0.64
N VAL A 36 1.37 1.11 0.14
CA VAL A 36 1.51 -0.35 0.10
C VAL A 36 0.19 -0.94 -0.38
N ALA A 37 0.19 -1.51 -1.59
CA ALA A 37 -0.97 -2.20 -2.15
C ALA A 37 -1.01 -3.64 -1.64
N HIS A 38 -2.19 -4.11 -1.23
CA HIS A 38 -2.36 -5.40 -0.56
C HIS A 38 -2.91 -6.47 -1.49
N PHE A 39 -2.35 -7.67 -1.41
CA PHE A 39 -2.86 -8.88 -2.05
C PHE A 39 -2.95 -10.03 -1.06
N GLY A 40 -4.09 -10.12 -0.38
CA GLY A 40 -4.32 -11.21 0.54
C GLY A 40 -5.64 -11.16 1.29
N PRO A 41 -5.72 -11.88 2.42
CA PRO A 41 -6.96 -12.08 3.15
C PRO A 41 -7.35 -10.91 4.06
N SER A 42 -6.50 -9.89 4.25
CA SER A 42 -6.76 -8.79 5.18
C SER A 42 -7.95 -7.91 4.79
N ARG A 43 -8.41 -8.02 3.53
CA ARG A 43 -9.38 -7.11 2.88
C ARG A 43 -8.89 -5.67 2.77
N GLN A 44 -7.62 -5.41 3.03
CA GLN A 44 -7.03 -4.10 2.77
C GLN A 44 -6.75 -3.95 1.28
N GLY A 45 -6.90 -2.72 0.79
CA GLY A 45 -6.60 -2.33 -0.56
C GLY A 45 -5.26 -1.62 -0.63
N THR A 46 -5.12 -0.49 0.07
CA THR A 46 -3.90 0.31 0.10
C THR A 46 -3.65 0.88 1.49
N SER A 47 -2.47 0.63 2.06
CA SER A 47 -1.97 1.33 3.25
C SER A 47 -1.15 2.55 2.84
N ILE A 48 -1.26 3.63 3.60
CA ILE A 48 -0.45 4.85 3.46
C ILE A 48 0.42 4.98 4.69
N LEU A 49 1.72 5.06 4.51
CA LEU A 49 2.68 5.28 5.58
C LEU A 49 3.38 6.61 5.39
N ASP A 50 3.56 7.33 6.51
CA ASP A 50 4.52 8.39 6.65
C ASP A 50 5.88 7.78 6.99
N ILE A 51 6.86 8.02 6.12
CA ILE A 51 8.23 7.54 6.19
C ILE A 51 9.24 8.71 6.31
N SER A 52 8.80 9.87 6.81
CA SER A 52 9.68 11.00 7.12
C SER A 52 10.78 10.65 8.13
N ASP A 53 10.48 9.73 9.06
CA ASP A 53 11.46 8.98 9.85
C ASP A 53 11.52 7.52 9.39
N LEU A 54 12.57 7.19 8.62
CA LEU A 54 12.77 5.84 8.07
C LEU A 54 12.95 4.77 9.16
N SER A 55 13.35 5.14 10.37
CA SER A 55 13.52 4.22 11.49
C SER A 55 12.19 3.87 12.18
N SER A 56 11.16 4.70 11.95
CA SER A 56 9.83 4.53 12.52
C SER A 56 8.72 4.83 11.50
N PRO A 57 8.53 3.98 10.47
CA PRO A 57 7.43 4.14 9.52
C PRO A 57 6.07 4.13 10.22
N ARG A 58 5.25 5.16 10.00
CA ARG A 58 3.97 5.35 10.67
C ARG A 58 2.82 5.10 9.72
N LEU A 59 1.92 4.17 10.06
CA LEU A 59 0.67 4.00 9.32
C LEU A 59 -0.21 5.23 9.53
N VAL A 60 -0.55 5.93 8.44
CA VAL A 60 -1.39 7.13 8.42
C VAL A 60 -2.84 6.76 8.15
N ASP A 61 -3.07 5.97 7.11
CA ASP A 61 -4.40 5.52 6.71
C ASP A 61 -4.32 4.12 6.06
N GLN A 62 -5.46 3.43 6.03
CA GLN A 62 -5.58 2.12 5.42
C GLN A 62 -6.95 1.96 4.77
N TRP A 63 -6.95 1.97 3.43
CA TRP A 63 -8.17 1.87 2.64
C TRP A 63 -8.57 0.41 2.45
N PRO A 64 -9.84 0.05 2.69
CA PRO A 64 -10.32 -1.29 2.42
C PRO A 64 -10.37 -1.54 0.90
N ALA A 65 -10.15 -2.79 0.51
CA ALA A 65 -10.46 -3.23 -0.84
C ALA A 65 -12.00 -3.16 -1.04
N PRO A 66 -12.48 -2.78 -2.25
CA PRO A 66 -13.90 -2.82 -2.56
C PRO A 66 -14.47 -4.24 -2.39
N ASP A 67 -15.74 -4.34 -2.03
CA ASP A 67 -16.41 -5.64 -1.94
C ASP A 67 -16.31 -6.43 -3.25
N GLY A 68 -15.91 -7.69 -3.14
CA GLY A 68 -15.71 -8.59 -4.28
C GLY A 68 -14.47 -8.29 -5.13
N GLY A 69 -13.60 -7.37 -4.71
CA GLY A 69 -12.41 -6.99 -5.47
C GLY A 69 -11.16 -6.74 -4.63
N HIS A 70 -10.07 -6.40 -5.33
CA HIS A 70 -8.76 -6.03 -4.78
C HIS A 70 -8.18 -4.80 -5.51
N THR A 71 -7.27 -4.11 -4.82
CA THR A 71 -6.52 -2.96 -5.35
C THR A 71 -5.02 -3.15 -5.13
N HIS A 72 -4.49 -4.28 -5.58
CA HIS A 72 -3.13 -4.75 -5.24
C HIS A 72 -2.00 -4.15 -6.08
N LYS A 73 -2.31 -3.23 -7.00
CA LYS A 73 -1.34 -2.49 -7.79
C LYS A 73 -1.40 -1.02 -7.39
N ALA A 74 -0.24 -0.44 -7.09
CA ALA A 74 -0.09 0.99 -6.80
C ALA A 74 1.09 1.53 -7.60
N VAL A 75 0.85 2.61 -8.36
CA VAL A 75 1.89 3.34 -9.08
C VAL A 75 1.74 4.82 -8.76
N ALA A 76 2.81 5.46 -8.30
CA ALA A 76 2.84 6.88 -8.00
C ALA A 76 3.84 7.59 -8.93
N ALA A 77 3.37 8.62 -9.62
CA ALA A 77 4.17 9.44 -10.52
C ALA A 77 3.48 10.78 -10.79
N ASP A 78 4.25 11.84 -11.00
CA ASP A 78 3.76 13.15 -11.47
C ASP A 78 2.58 13.73 -10.66
N GLY A 79 2.64 13.59 -9.33
CA GLY A 79 1.58 14.09 -8.45
C GLY A 79 0.31 13.23 -8.45
N LEU A 80 0.33 12.04 -9.05
CA LEU A 80 -0.77 11.10 -9.08
C LEU A 80 -0.41 9.77 -8.40
N LEU A 81 -1.44 9.12 -7.84
CA LEU A 81 -1.42 7.72 -7.44
C LEU A 81 -2.49 6.97 -8.26
N LEU A 82 -2.12 5.85 -8.87
CA LEU A 82 -3.01 4.99 -9.64
C LEU A 82 -3.16 3.65 -8.91
N THR A 83 -4.40 3.22 -8.70
CA THR A 83 -4.71 1.90 -8.15
C THR A 83 -5.66 1.14 -9.08
N ASN A 84 -5.43 -0.15 -9.26
CA ASN A 84 -6.36 -0.99 -10.01
C ASN A 84 -7.59 -1.31 -9.16
N HIS A 85 -8.72 -1.56 -9.81
CA HIS A 85 -9.89 -2.19 -9.23
C HIS A 85 -10.20 -3.44 -10.04
N GLU A 86 -10.02 -4.61 -9.45
CA GLU A 86 -10.24 -5.88 -10.16
C GLU A 86 -11.09 -6.84 -9.34
N ALA A 87 -11.81 -7.72 -10.06
CA ALA A 87 -12.58 -8.78 -9.44
C ALA A 87 -11.66 -9.78 -8.74
N PHE A 88 -12.06 -10.24 -7.57
CA PHE A 88 -11.30 -11.22 -6.80
C PHE A 88 -12.16 -12.41 -6.35
N ARG A 89 -11.60 -13.61 -6.45
CA ARG A 89 -12.22 -14.89 -6.04
C ARG A 89 -13.64 -15.14 -6.57
N GLY A 90 -13.95 -14.59 -7.74
CA GLY A 90 -15.22 -14.85 -8.45
C GLY A 90 -16.46 -14.17 -7.85
N GLY A 91 -16.31 -13.31 -6.85
CA GLY A 91 -17.41 -12.44 -6.40
C GLY A 91 -17.69 -11.31 -7.40
N PRO A 92 -18.93 -10.81 -7.50
CA PRO A 92 -19.22 -9.63 -8.32
C PRO A 92 -18.56 -8.40 -7.68
N PRO A 93 -17.58 -7.76 -8.32
CA PRO A 93 -16.94 -6.59 -7.74
C PRO A 93 -17.91 -5.41 -7.73
N SER A 94 -17.93 -4.65 -6.65
CA SER A 94 -18.66 -3.37 -6.59
C SER A 94 -18.03 -2.30 -7.50
N ARG A 95 -16.75 -2.46 -7.86
CA ARG A 95 -16.00 -1.55 -8.72
C ARG A 95 -14.92 -2.28 -9.52
N VAL A 96 -14.75 -1.92 -10.79
CA VAL A 96 -13.69 -2.42 -11.67
C VAL A 96 -13.00 -1.28 -12.42
N GLY A 97 -11.79 -1.53 -12.94
CA GLY A 97 -11.02 -0.58 -13.73
C GLY A 97 -9.82 -0.04 -12.95
N MET A 98 -9.71 1.28 -12.86
CA MET A 98 -8.61 1.99 -12.21
C MET A 98 -9.17 3.24 -11.53
N ALA A 99 -8.63 3.57 -10.36
CA ALA A 99 -8.83 4.86 -9.70
C ALA A 99 -7.56 5.69 -9.82
N VAL A 100 -7.75 7.00 -9.95
CA VAL A 100 -6.68 7.99 -10.02
C VAL A 100 -6.87 8.93 -8.84
N TYR A 101 -5.79 9.19 -8.11
CA TYR A 101 -5.79 10.06 -6.95
C TYR A 101 -4.81 11.20 -7.18
N ASP A 102 -5.24 12.42 -6.87
CA ASP A 102 -4.36 13.57 -6.68
C ASP A 102 -3.55 13.38 -5.39
N THR A 103 -2.25 13.68 -5.44
CA THR A 103 -1.33 13.54 -4.31
C THR A 103 -0.63 14.86 -3.98
N THR A 104 -1.33 15.99 -4.17
CA THR A 104 -0.85 17.31 -3.72
C THR A 104 -0.49 17.26 -2.23
N ASP A 105 -1.33 16.59 -1.41
CA ASP A 105 -0.94 16.05 -0.12
C ASP A 105 -0.75 14.52 -0.26
N PRO A 106 0.50 14.01 -0.28
CA PRO A 106 0.74 12.60 -0.50
C PRO A 106 0.38 11.72 0.72
N LEU A 107 0.18 12.30 1.90
CA LEU A 107 -0.31 11.57 3.07
C LEU A 107 -1.84 11.55 3.15
N ALA A 108 -2.51 12.35 2.34
CA ALA A 108 -3.97 12.36 2.21
C ALA A 108 -4.42 12.46 0.73
N PRO A 109 -4.12 11.45 -0.12
CA PRO A 109 -4.53 11.48 -1.51
C PRO A 109 -6.05 11.54 -1.68
N THR A 110 -6.51 12.23 -2.72
CA THR A 110 -7.95 12.36 -3.02
C THR A 110 -8.25 11.82 -4.40
N GLU A 111 -9.26 10.96 -4.51
CA GLU A 111 -9.69 10.42 -5.81
C GLU A 111 -10.27 11.53 -6.72
N ILE A 112 -9.96 11.48 -8.03
CA ILE A 112 -10.39 12.45 -9.06
C ILE A 112 -11.08 11.80 -10.26
#